data_AF-A0A6H1LD37-F1
#
_entry.id   AF-A0A6H1LD37-F1
#
_cell.length_a   1.000
_cell.length_b   1.000
_cell.length_c   1.000
_cell.angle_alpha   90.00
_cell.angle_beta   90.00
_cell.angle_gamma   90.00
#
_symmetry.space_group_name_H-M   'P 1'
#
loop_
_entity.id
_entity.type
_entity.pdbx_description
1 polymer ?
#
loop_
_entity_poly.entity_id
_entity_poly.type
_entity_poly.pdbx_seq_one_letter_code
_entity_poly.pdbx_strand_id
1 'polypeptide(L)'
;MLRYLSDAPLRRRVTAATNKVEAFNGFSQWIGFGQGGVITDNDPVEQEKAAKFNALLTNVVIFHNALDIAEIVRQLQEEGHVIDPEDLAYISPYLTEHIRRFGEYSTHELGPEPEAYDPHLDVDFSPLRGDGPGADGYGQAA
;
A
#
# COMPACT_ATOMS: atom_id res chain seq x y z
N MET A 1 -1.48 -30.15 3.31
CA MET A 1 -2.43 -30.08 2.19
C MET A 1 -3.88 -30.36 2.60
N LEU A 2 -4.21 -31.53 3.18
CA LEU A 2 -5.60 -31.92 3.53
C LEU A 2 -6.32 -30.94 4.47
N ARG A 3 -5.61 -30.36 5.45
CA ARG A 3 -6.19 -29.41 6.42
C ARG A 3 -6.70 -28.12 5.76
N TYR A 4 -6.02 -27.64 4.71
CA TYR A 4 -6.41 -26.43 3.97
C TYR A 4 -7.70 -26.65 3.17
N LEU A 5 -7.85 -27.79 2.49
CA LEU A 5 -9.06 -28.11 1.73
C LEU A 5 -10.29 -28.32 2.62
N SER A 6 -10.10 -28.74 3.87
CA SER A 6 -11.21 -29.01 4.80
C SER A 6 -11.58 -27.84 5.71
N ASP A 7 -10.70 -26.84 5.90
CA ASP A 7 -10.90 -25.72 6.83
C ASP A 7 -11.19 -24.41 6.07
N ALA A 8 -12.47 -24.01 6.01
CA ALA A 8 -12.90 -22.79 5.33
C ALA A 8 -12.36 -21.50 5.98
N PRO A 9 -12.36 -21.34 7.32
CA PRO A 9 -11.67 -20.23 7.99
C PRO A 9 -10.17 -20.12 7.65
N LEU A 10 -9.45 -21.24 7.59
CA LEU A 10 -8.04 -21.25 7.19
C LEU A 10 -7.86 -20.81 5.74
N ARG A 11 -8.70 -21.28 4.81
CA ARG A 11 -8.65 -20.83 3.40
C ARG A 11 -8.87 -19.33 3.27
N ARG A 12 -9.92 -18.80 3.90
CA ARG A 12 -10.21 -17.36 3.84
C ARG A 12 -9.05 -16.51 4.32
N ARG A 13 -8.41 -16.87 5.44
CA ARG A 13 -7.25 -16.16 5.97
C ARG A 13 -6.05 -16.21 5.02
N VAL A 14 -5.74 -17.39 4.48
CA VAL A 14 -4.64 -17.54 3.52
C VAL A 14 -4.91 -16.73 2.26
N THR A 15 -6.11 -16.84 1.67
CA THR A 15 -6.49 -16.08 0.48
C THR A 15 -6.43 -14.56 0.73
N ALA A 16 -6.91 -14.07 1.87
CA ALA A 16 -6.83 -12.65 2.21
C ALA A 16 -5.37 -12.17 2.30
N ALA A 17 -4.50 -12.95 2.96
CA ALA A 17 -3.07 -12.64 3.06
C ALA A 17 -2.39 -12.66 1.69
N THR A 18 -2.69 -13.68 0.87
CA THR A 18 -2.14 -13.81 -0.49
C THR A 18 -2.60 -12.66 -1.39
N ASN A 19 -3.88 -12.31 -1.40
CA ASN A 19 -4.41 -11.19 -2.19
C ASN A 19 -3.69 -9.88 -1.86
N LYS A 20 -3.41 -9.61 -0.58
CA LYS A 20 -2.67 -8.41 -0.16
C LYS A 20 -1.24 -8.39 -0.72
N VAL A 21 -0.53 -9.52 -0.63
CA VAL A 21 0.85 -9.65 -1.13
C VAL A 21 0.90 -9.58 -2.65
N GLU A 22 -0.04 -10.23 -3.34
CA GLU A 22 -0.15 -10.21 -4.81
C GLU A 22 -0.45 -8.80 -5.33
N ALA A 23 -1.38 -8.07 -4.69
CA ALA A 23 -1.68 -6.70 -5.05
C ALA A 23 -0.47 -5.78 -4.88
N PHE A 24 0.27 -5.93 -3.77
CA PHE A 24 1.53 -5.20 -3.57
C PHE A 24 2.58 -5.54 -4.62
N ASN A 25 2.77 -6.83 -4.93
CA ASN A 25 3.75 -7.27 -5.93
C ASN A 25 3.40 -6.75 -7.33
N GLY A 26 2.13 -6.81 -7.71
CA GLY A 26 1.64 -6.25 -8.97
C GLY A 26 1.87 -4.74 -9.04
N PHE A 27 1.60 -4.02 -7.96
CA PHE A 27 1.87 -2.59 -7.87
C PHE A 27 3.37 -2.26 -7.94
N SER A 28 4.22 -2.98 -7.20
CA SER A 28 5.67 -2.78 -7.22
C SER A 28 6.29 -3.11 -8.59
N GLN A 29 5.76 -4.11 -9.29
CA GLN A 29 6.16 -4.41 -10.68
C GLN A 29 5.74 -3.30 -11.64
N TRP A 30 4.55 -2.73 -11.45
CA TRP A 30 4.05 -1.61 -12.25
C TRP A 30 4.90 -0.34 -12.07
N ILE A 31 5.39 -0.10 -10.85
CA ILE A 31 6.33 0.99 -10.51
C ILE A 31 7.72 0.75 -11.12
N GLY A 32 8.20 -0.49 -11.14
CA GLY A 32 9.46 -0.89 -11.75
C GLY A 32 9.46 -0.90 -13.29
N PHE A 33 8.79 0.05 -13.95
CA PHE A 33 8.54 0.06 -15.40
C PHE A 33 9.78 0.29 -16.28
N GLY A 34 10.92 0.67 -15.68
CA GLY A 34 12.20 0.85 -16.40
C GLY A 34 12.71 -0.48 -16.99
N GLN A 35 13.02 -0.49 -18.30
CA GLN A 35 13.49 -1.67 -19.04
C GLN A 35 12.63 -2.94 -18.88
N GLY A 36 11.31 -2.79 -18.68
CA GLY A 36 10.39 -3.93 -18.55
C GLY A 36 10.61 -4.80 -17.30
N GLY A 37 11.25 -4.26 -16.25
CA GLY A 37 11.57 -4.99 -15.03
C GLY A 37 12.75 -5.97 -15.19
N VAL A 38 13.47 -5.93 -16.30
CA VAL A 38 14.65 -6.78 -16.55
C VAL A 38 15.86 -6.14 -15.90
N ILE A 39 16.44 -6.82 -14.92
CA ILE A 39 17.74 -6.42 -14.38
C ILE A 39 18.79 -6.75 -15.44
N THR A 40 19.30 -5.72 -16.11
CA THR A 40 20.24 -5.87 -17.23
C THR A 40 21.65 -6.25 -16.81
N ASP A 41 21.96 -6.15 -15.51
CA ASP A 41 23.26 -6.47 -14.96
C ASP A 41 23.21 -7.77 -14.15
N ASN A 42 24.22 -8.63 -14.34
CA ASN A 42 24.40 -9.85 -13.54
C ASN A 42 25.31 -9.62 -12.33
N ASP A 43 25.51 -8.35 -11.93
CA ASP A 43 26.13 -7.98 -10.66
C ASP A 43 25.11 -8.04 -9.51
N PRO A 44 25.32 -8.90 -8.49
CA PRO A 44 24.46 -8.98 -7.31
C PRO A 44 24.27 -7.64 -6.58
N VAL A 45 25.28 -6.78 -6.57
CA VAL A 45 25.22 -5.47 -5.89
C VAL A 45 24.26 -4.53 -6.59
N GLU A 46 24.30 -4.49 -7.92
CA GLU A 46 23.39 -3.65 -8.71
C GLU A 46 21.95 -4.19 -8.67
N GLN A 47 21.77 -5.51 -8.64
CA GLN A 47 20.46 -6.15 -8.42
C GLN A 47 19.87 -5.79 -7.05
N GLU A 48 20.68 -5.84 -6.01
CA GLU A 48 20.24 -5.47 -4.65
C GLU A 48 19.85 -3.99 -4.58
N LYS A 49 20.62 -3.09 -5.19
CA LYS A 49 20.28 -1.66 -5.28
C LYS A 49 18.96 -1.46 -6.00
N ALA A 50 18.78 -2.08 -7.17
CA ALA A 50 17.54 -1.97 -7.94
C ALA A 50 16.32 -2.42 -7.12
N ALA A 51 16.42 -3.55 -6.41
CA ALA A 51 15.36 -4.04 -5.54
C ALA A 51 15.03 -3.06 -4.40
N LYS A 52 16.05 -2.50 -3.73
CA LYS A 52 15.86 -1.54 -2.64
C LYS A 52 15.27 -0.22 -3.12
N PHE A 53 15.75 0.33 -4.23
CA PHE A 53 15.21 1.55 -4.80
C PHE A 53 13.77 1.37 -5.28
N ASN A 54 13.45 0.23 -5.90
CA ASN A 54 12.07 -0.06 -6.28
C ASN A 54 11.16 -0.18 -5.06
N ALA A 55 11.58 -0.86 -3.99
CA ALA A 55 10.83 -0.95 -2.75
C ALA A 55 10.62 0.44 -2.11
N LEU A 56 11.65 1.29 -2.10
CA LEU A 56 11.55 2.66 -1.61
C LEU A 56 10.52 3.46 -2.42
N LEU A 57 10.65 3.47 -3.75
CA LEU A 57 9.75 4.20 -4.64
C LEU A 57 8.31 3.70 -4.50
N THR A 58 8.12 2.37 -4.44
CA THR A 58 6.81 1.74 -4.21
C THR A 58 6.18 2.28 -2.93
N ASN A 59 6.92 2.30 -1.82
CA ASN A 59 6.42 2.80 -0.54
C ASN A 59 6.12 4.30 -0.55
N VAL A 60 6.94 5.11 -1.22
CA VAL A 60 6.69 6.56 -1.37
C VAL A 60 5.39 6.82 -2.12
N VAL A 61 5.13 6.10 -3.21
CA VAL A 61 3.89 6.27 -3.97
C VAL A 61 2.68 5.75 -3.19
N ILE A 62 2.81 4.63 -2.46
CA ILE A 62 1.75 4.14 -1.55
C ILE A 62 1.40 5.21 -0.52
N PHE A 63 2.42 5.86 0.05
CA PHE A 63 2.21 6.92 1.03
C PHE A 63 1.47 8.12 0.42
N HIS A 64 1.88 8.56 -0.78
CA HIS A 64 1.19 9.65 -1.47
C HIS A 64 -0.27 9.30 -1.79
N ASN A 65 -0.54 8.10 -2.33
CA ASN A 65 -1.90 7.63 -2.58
C ASN A 65 -2.74 7.58 -1.30
N ALA A 66 -2.17 7.18 -0.17
CA ALA A 66 -2.88 7.16 1.11
C ALA A 66 -3.25 8.57 1.60
N LEU A 67 -2.37 9.56 1.36
CA LEU A 67 -2.66 10.96 1.66
C LEU A 67 -3.77 11.52 0.77
N ASP A 68 -3.71 11.26 -0.53
CA ASP A 68 -4.74 11.69 -1.48
C ASP A 68 -6.11 11.10 -1.11
N ILE A 69 -6.14 9.80 -0.75
CA ILE A 69 -7.37 9.15 -0.26
C ILE A 69 -7.87 9.85 1.01
N ALA A 70 -7.00 10.12 1.98
CA ALA A 70 -7.40 10.79 3.21
C ALA A 70 -7.94 12.21 2.97
N GLU A 71 -7.36 12.95 2.02
CA GLU A 71 -7.83 14.28 1.63
C GLU A 71 -9.23 14.22 0.99
N ILE A 72 -9.44 13.29 0.06
CA ILE A 72 -10.76 13.07 -0.55
C ILE A 72 -11.79 12.68 0.51
N VAL A 73 -11.44 11.83 1.47
CA VAL A 73 -12.36 11.45 2.55
C VAL A 73 -12.74 12.66 3.41
N ARG A 74 -11.76 13.49 3.81
CA ARG A 74 -12.03 14.72 4.57
C ARG A 74 -12.95 15.66 3.79
N GLN A 75 -12.71 15.84 2.49
CA GLN A 75 -13.58 16.65 1.64
C GLN A 75 -15.02 16.10 1.63
N LEU A 76 -15.20 14.79 1.46
CA LEU A 76 -16.52 14.16 1.48
C LEU A 76 -17.23 14.37 2.83
N GLN A 77 -16.49 14.30 3.94
CA GLN A 77 -17.03 14.59 5.28
C GLN A 77 -17.46 16.06 5.43
N GLU A 78 -16.69 17.00 4.90
CA GLU A 78 -17.04 18.43 4.86
C GLU A 78 -18.30 18.71 4.02
N GLU A 79 -18.49 17.95 2.94
CA GLU A 79 -19.70 17.96 2.11
C GLU A 79 -20.91 17.31 2.79
N GLY A 80 -20.73 16.72 3.98
CA GLY A 80 -21.78 16.12 4.80
C GLY A 80 -22.02 14.63 4.53
N HIS A 81 -21.13 13.96 3.80
CA HIS A 81 -21.20 12.51 3.59
C HIS A 81 -20.69 11.75 4.82
N VAL A 82 -21.45 10.72 5.22
CA VAL A 82 -21.01 9.78 6.26
C VAL A 82 -20.19 8.68 5.59
N ILE A 83 -18.99 8.44 6.10
CA ILE A 83 -18.05 7.46 5.57
C ILE A 83 -18.00 6.26 6.52
N ASP A 84 -18.40 5.09 6.04
CA ASP A 84 -18.31 3.85 6.80
C ASP A 84 -16.86 3.34 6.81
N PRO A 85 -16.27 2.99 7.96
CA PRO A 85 -14.96 2.34 8.00
C PRO A 85 -14.88 1.08 7.13
N GLU A 86 -15.96 0.31 6.97
CA GLU A 86 -16.00 -0.86 6.10
C GLU A 86 -15.78 -0.49 4.63
N ASP A 87 -16.31 0.64 4.16
CA ASP A 87 -16.11 1.11 2.79
C ASP A 87 -14.64 1.44 2.53
N LEU A 88 -13.99 2.14 3.48
CA LEU A 88 -12.56 2.45 3.39
C LEU A 88 -11.69 1.20 3.45
N ALA A 89 -12.12 0.14 4.14
CA ALA A 89 -11.38 -1.12 4.22
C ALA A 89 -11.26 -1.84 2.86
N TYR A 90 -12.15 -1.55 1.91
CA TYR A 90 -12.07 -2.07 0.54
C TYR A 90 -11.18 -1.25 -0.38
N ILE A 91 -10.76 -0.04 0.03
CA ILE A 91 -9.90 0.83 -0.76
C ILE A 91 -8.45 0.44 -0.55
N SER A 92 -7.74 0.23 -1.66
CA SER A 92 -6.30 -0.04 -1.67
C SER A 92 -5.53 1.20 -2.13
N PRO A 93 -4.39 1.53 -1.51
CA PRO A 93 -3.52 2.62 -1.96
C PRO A 93 -2.70 2.26 -3.20
N TYR A 94 -3.05 1.20 -3.94
CA TYR A 94 -2.33 0.72 -5.14
C TYR A 94 -2.93 1.27 -6.45
N LEU A 95 -3.60 2.42 -6.39
CA LEU A 95 -4.19 3.09 -7.54
C LEU A 95 -3.10 3.65 -8.46
N THR A 96 -3.29 3.46 -9.78
CA THR A 96 -2.27 3.78 -10.79
C THR A 96 -2.72 4.77 -11.85
N GLU A 97 -4.03 4.99 -12.00
CA GLU A 97 -4.62 5.72 -13.13
C GLU A 97 -4.27 7.21 -13.14
N HIS A 98 -4.13 7.82 -11.95
CA HIS A 98 -3.77 9.22 -11.77
C HIS A 98 -2.26 9.48 -11.89
N ILE A 99 -1.43 8.43 -11.85
CA ILE A 99 0.03 8.55 -11.84
C ILE A 99 0.57 8.59 -13.27
N ARG A 100 1.17 9.72 -13.63
CA ARG A 100 1.97 9.83 -14.86
C ARG A 100 3.34 9.22 -14.61
N ARG A 101 3.66 8.14 -15.33
CA ARG A 101 4.98 7.47 -15.29
C ARG A 101 5.98 8.01 -16.31
N PHE A 102 5.47 8.64 -17.36
CA PHE A 102 6.25 9.18 -18.46
C PHE A 102 5.94 10.67 -18.60
N GLY A 103 6.98 11.47 -18.81
CA GLY A 103 6.86 12.91 -19.01
C GLY A 103 8.17 13.64 -18.71
N GLU A 104 8.25 14.89 -19.15
CA GLU A 104 9.28 15.81 -18.70
C GLU A 104 8.79 16.51 -17.43
N TYR A 105 9.51 16.32 -16.33
CA TYR A 105 9.23 16.97 -15.07
C TYR A 105 10.19 18.15 -14.91
N SER A 106 9.65 19.37 -14.87
CA SER A 106 10.47 20.56 -14.61
C SER A 106 10.92 20.55 -13.16
N THR A 107 12.22 20.47 -12.92
CA THR A 107 12.81 20.57 -11.57
C THR A 107 12.89 22.01 -11.06
N HIS A 108 12.47 23.00 -11.86
CA HIS A 108 12.53 24.42 -11.49
C HIS A 108 11.56 24.79 -10.36
N GLU A 109 10.55 23.98 -10.09
CA GLU A 109 9.50 24.23 -9.09
C GLU A 109 9.63 23.36 -7.83
N LEU A 110 10.76 22.68 -7.60
CA LEU A 110 11.03 21.89 -6.38
C LEU A 110 11.25 22.76 -5.11
N GLY A 111 10.85 24.04 -5.15
CA GLY A 111 11.15 25.06 -4.15
C GLY A 111 10.18 25.20 -2.97
N PRO A 112 8.85 24.97 -3.10
CA PRO A 112 7.96 25.09 -1.95
C PRO A 112 8.07 23.83 -1.08
N GLU A 113 8.27 24.02 0.21
CA GLU A 113 8.14 22.95 1.20
C GLU A 113 6.68 22.50 1.22
N PRO A 114 6.41 21.18 1.12
CA PRO A 114 5.04 20.70 1.22
C PRO A 114 4.48 21.03 2.61
N GLU A 115 3.19 21.32 2.66
CA GLU A 115 2.50 21.50 3.94
C GLU A 115 2.63 20.24 4.81
N ALA A 116 2.57 20.43 6.12
CA ALA A 116 2.66 19.32 7.05
C ALA A 116 1.49 18.35 6.80
N TYR A 117 1.83 17.07 6.62
CA TYR A 117 0.82 16.04 6.42
C TYR A 117 -0.03 15.85 7.69
N ASP A 118 -1.36 15.91 7.54
CA ASP A 118 -2.30 15.52 8.59
C ASP A 118 -2.69 14.04 8.44
N PRO A 119 -2.20 13.16 9.34
CA PRO A 119 -2.54 11.74 9.33
C PRO A 119 -3.91 11.45 9.93
N HIS A 120 -4.59 12.45 10.52
CA HIS A 120 -5.87 12.25 11.18
C HIS A 120 -7.01 12.10 10.17
N LEU A 121 -7.90 11.15 10.46
CA LEU A 121 -9.12 10.94 9.72
C LEU A 121 -10.24 10.68 10.74
N ASP A 122 -11.32 11.45 10.65
CA ASP A 122 -12.46 11.38 11.56
C ASP A 122 -13.37 10.18 11.22
N VAL A 123 -12.81 8.97 11.22
CA VAL A 123 -13.51 7.71 10.96
C VAL A 123 -13.21 6.72 12.09
N ASP A 124 -14.26 6.16 12.70
CA ASP A 124 -14.10 5.17 13.76
C ASP A 124 -13.82 3.78 13.16
N PHE A 125 -12.54 3.39 13.15
CA PHE A 125 -12.12 2.06 12.71
C PHE A 125 -12.21 0.97 13.80
N SER A 126 -12.68 1.29 15.01
CA SER A 126 -12.85 0.32 16.11
C SER A 126 -13.67 -0.92 15.71
N PRO A 127 -14.76 -0.81 14.90
CA PRO A 127 -15.54 -1.98 14.47
C PRO A 127 -14.74 -2.99 13.64
N LEU A 128 -13.75 -2.54 12.84
CA LEU A 128 -12.90 -3.40 12.03
C LEU A 128 -11.84 -4.14 12.84
N ARG A 129 -11.56 -3.69 14.07
CA ARG A 129 -10.51 -4.23 14.92
C ARG A 129 -10.90 -5.55 15.61
N GLY A 130 -12.08 -6.09 15.32
CA GLY A 130 -12.71 -7.21 16.02
C GLY A 130 -11.74 -8.29 16.50
N ASP A 131 -11.77 -8.55 17.81
CA ASP A 131 -11.17 -9.65 18.59
C ASP A 131 -10.17 -10.55 17.83
N GLY A 132 -9.08 -9.97 17.36
CA GLY A 132 -7.89 -10.72 16.99
C GLY A 132 -7.24 -11.25 18.27
N PRO A 133 -6.71 -12.49 18.30
CA PRO A 133 -5.95 -12.93 19.46
C PRO A 133 -4.82 -11.93 19.68
N GLY A 134 -4.74 -11.41 20.90
CA GLY A 134 -3.78 -10.41 21.32
C GLY A 134 -2.37 -10.76 20.85
N ALA A 135 -1.58 -9.72 20.60
CA ALA A 135 -0.17 -9.81 20.27
C ALA A 135 0.69 -10.35 21.45
N ASP A 136 0.18 -11.30 22.23
CA ASP A 136 0.80 -11.91 23.42
C ASP A 136 1.65 -13.14 23.06
N GLY A 137 1.91 -13.39 21.77
CA GLY A 137 2.58 -14.61 21.30
C GLY A 137 3.97 -14.45 20.69
N TYR A 138 4.42 -13.23 20.37
CA TYR A 138 5.70 -13.00 19.67
C TYR A 138 6.82 -12.56 20.62
N GLY A 139 6.94 -13.27 21.74
CA GLY A 139 7.89 -12.96 22.80
C GLY A 139 8.67 -14.15 23.35
N GLN A 140 8.79 -15.28 22.63
CA GLN A 140 9.83 -16.27 22.96
C GLN A 140 10.00 -17.29 21.83
N ALA A 141 11.01 -17.10 20.98
CA ALA A 141 11.65 -18.20 20.26
C ALA A 141 13.03 -17.74 19.76
N ALA A 142 14.05 -18.30 20.43
CA ALA A 142 15.48 -18.38 20.10
C ALA A 142 16.28 -17.08 19.95
#